data_AF-A0A239WDQ7-F1
#
_entry.id   AF-A0A239WDQ7-F1
#
_cell.length_a   1.000
_cell.length_b   1.000
_cell.length_c   1.000
_cell.angle_alpha   90.00
_cell.angle_beta   90.00
_cell.angle_gamma   90.00
#
_symmetry.space_group_name_H-M   'P 1'
#
loop_
_entity.id
_entity.type
_entity.pdbx_description
1 polymer ?
#
loop_
_entity_poly.entity_id
_entity_poly.type
_entity_poly.pdbx_seq_one_letter_code
_entity_poly.pdbx_strand_id
1 'polypeptide(L)'
;MRSHSLETDLVYVKEMIQHAEEAKGVIPKALKYGIPLDDDMVIATLAVHLGQVGEQASQGKLSEAFKEKYSDLLNLPQLKGFRNLAYHNYGKLNGKMVIGIEKNYLPTTLDNLYQLKSLLEKELAEE
;
A
#
# COMPACT_ATOMS: atom_id res chain seq x y z
N MET A 1 14.62 -19.96 -10.91
CA MET A 1 14.19 -18.72 -11.59
C MET A 1 12.79 -18.32 -11.16
N ARG A 2 11.79 -19.20 -11.25
CA ARG A 2 10.40 -18.93 -10.80
C ARG A 2 10.28 -18.75 -9.28
N SER A 3 10.92 -19.60 -8.48
CA SER A 3 10.99 -19.46 -7.02
C SER A 3 11.53 -18.09 -6.59
N HIS A 4 12.65 -17.68 -7.18
CA HIS A 4 13.30 -16.40 -6.90
C HIS A 4 12.42 -15.18 -7.19
N SER A 5 11.61 -15.22 -8.26
CA SER A 5 10.63 -14.16 -8.52
C SER A 5 9.49 -14.16 -7.49
N LEU A 6 8.99 -15.33 -7.08
CA LEU A 6 7.92 -15.43 -6.07
C LEU A 6 8.36 -14.96 -4.69
N GLU A 7 9.58 -15.29 -4.27
CA GLU A 7 10.17 -14.80 -3.02
C GLU A 7 10.30 -13.28 -3.02
N THR A 8 10.78 -12.72 -4.14
CA THR A 8 10.92 -11.26 -4.32
C THR A 8 9.56 -10.57 -4.31
N ASP A 9 8.58 -11.11 -5.04
CA ASP A 9 7.20 -10.60 -5.05
C ASP A 9 6.59 -10.65 -3.64
N LEU A 10 6.83 -11.71 -2.88
CA LEU A 10 6.38 -11.84 -1.50
C LEU A 10 7.00 -10.78 -0.58
N VAL A 11 8.29 -10.45 -0.75
CA VAL A 11 8.93 -9.37 0.00
C VAL A 11 8.21 -8.05 -0.26
N TYR A 12 7.95 -7.70 -1.52
CA TYR A 12 7.24 -6.46 -1.85
C TYR A 12 5.80 -6.45 -1.32
N VAL A 13 5.08 -7.58 -1.38
CA VAL A 13 3.74 -7.70 -0.75
C VAL A 13 3.81 -7.49 0.75
N LYS A 14 4.81 -8.04 1.45
CA LYS A 14 5.00 -7.82 2.89
C LYS A 14 5.31 -6.35 3.21
N GLU A 15 6.13 -5.68 2.42
CA GLU A 15 6.41 -4.25 2.57
C GLU A 15 5.15 -3.40 2.34
N MET A 16 4.32 -3.74 1.34
CA MET A 16 3.03 -3.08 1.13
C MET A 16 2.11 -3.24 2.35
N ILE A 17 2.02 -4.45 2.92
CA ILE A 17 1.21 -4.71 4.13
C ILE A 17 1.71 -3.86 5.30
N GLN A 18 3.03 -3.82 5.53
CA GLN A 18 3.60 -3.04 6.62
C GLN A 18 3.20 -1.58 6.51
N HIS A 19 3.38 -0.95 5.35
CA HIS A 19 3.02 0.45 5.16
C HIS A 19 1.51 0.69 5.21
N ALA A 20 0.70 -0.26 4.74
CA ALA A 20 -0.75 -0.15 4.84
C ALA A 20 -1.23 -0.22 6.31
N GLU A 21 -0.66 -1.09 7.14
CA GLU A 21 -0.94 -1.14 8.58
C GLU A 21 -0.45 0.13 9.30
N GLU A 22 0.72 0.65 8.93
CA GLU A 22 1.23 1.93 9.44
C GLU A 22 0.26 3.08 9.12
N ALA A 23 -0.23 3.17 7.87
CA ALA A 23 -1.22 4.17 7.45
C ALA A 23 -2.54 4.05 8.24
N LYS A 24 -3.07 2.83 8.38
CA LYS A 24 -4.28 2.52 9.16
C LYS A 24 -4.15 2.91 10.64
N GLY A 25 -2.94 2.87 11.18
CA GLY A 25 -2.64 3.28 12.54
C GLY A 25 -2.61 4.79 12.77
N VAL A 26 -2.48 5.62 11.73
CA VAL A 26 -2.28 7.07 11.88
C VAL A 26 -3.51 7.77 12.46
N ILE A 27 -4.70 7.56 11.88
CA ILE A 27 -5.93 8.23 12.34
C ILE A 27 -6.27 7.85 13.80
N PRO A 28 -6.31 6.56 14.19
CA PRO A 28 -6.55 6.18 15.58
C PRO A 28 -5.54 6.82 16.55
N LYS A 29 -4.26 6.89 16.15
CA LYS A 29 -3.21 7.52 16.97
C LYS A 29 -3.43 9.03 17.11
N ALA A 30 -3.74 9.74 16.02
CA ALA A 30 -4.03 11.17 16.05
C ALA A 30 -5.22 11.48 16.98
N LEU A 31 -6.32 10.74 16.84
CA LEU A 31 -7.51 10.87 17.68
C LEU A 31 -7.20 10.61 19.16
N LYS A 32 -6.41 9.57 19.46
CA LYS A 32 -6.00 9.24 20.84
C LYS A 32 -5.24 10.39 21.52
N TYR A 33 -4.44 11.15 20.77
CA TYR A 33 -3.64 12.27 21.29
C TYR A 33 -4.30 13.64 21.10
N GLY A 34 -5.53 13.70 20.59
CA GLY A 34 -6.24 14.97 20.34
C GLY A 34 -5.63 15.81 19.20
N ILE A 35 -4.92 15.18 18.27
CA ILE A 35 -4.33 15.85 17.10
C ILE A 35 -5.40 15.96 16.01
N PRO A 36 -5.67 17.17 15.46
CA PRO A 36 -6.59 17.34 14.34
C PRO A 36 -6.20 16.49 13.12
N LEU A 37 -7.17 15.93 12.40
CA LEU A 37 -6.86 15.09 11.23
C LEU A 37 -6.37 15.90 10.03
N ASP A 38 -6.69 17.19 9.98
CA ASP A 38 -6.20 18.15 9.00
C ASP A 38 -4.84 18.75 9.36
N ASP A 39 -4.22 18.30 10.46
CA ASP A 39 -2.85 18.64 10.80
C ASP A 39 -1.87 18.17 9.71
N ASP A 40 -0.94 19.04 9.33
CA ASP A 40 0.03 18.78 8.25
C ASP A 40 0.85 17.51 8.50
N MET A 41 1.21 17.21 9.76
CA MET A 41 1.98 16.01 10.09
C MET A 41 1.14 14.74 9.92
N VAL A 42 -0.15 14.78 10.25
CA VAL A 42 -1.07 13.65 10.05
C VAL A 42 -1.21 13.37 8.56
N ILE A 43 -1.47 14.40 7.75
CA ILE A 43 -1.62 14.28 6.30
C ILE A 43 -0.32 13.82 5.65
N ALA A 44 0.84 14.38 6.04
CA ALA A 44 2.13 13.99 5.51
C ALA A 44 2.45 12.53 5.84
N THR A 45 2.21 12.11 7.08
CA THR A 45 2.48 10.72 7.52
C THR A 45 1.62 9.72 6.74
N LEU A 46 0.31 9.99 6.59
CA LEU A 46 -0.57 9.17 5.77
C LEU A 46 -0.09 9.12 4.31
N ALA A 47 0.24 10.27 3.72
CA ALA A 47 0.68 10.35 2.34
C ALA A 47 1.98 9.56 2.10
N VAL A 48 2.93 9.59 3.03
CA VAL A 48 4.17 8.80 2.95
C VAL A 48 3.86 7.31 2.92
N HIS A 49 3.09 6.80 3.88
CA HIS A 49 2.80 5.37 3.95
C HIS A 49 1.99 4.89 2.73
N LEU A 50 0.95 5.62 2.33
CA LEU A 50 0.19 5.31 1.10
C LEU A 50 1.11 5.35 -0.13
N GLY A 51 1.98 6.35 -0.21
CA GLY A 51 2.99 6.46 -1.26
C GLY A 51 3.88 5.24 -1.36
N GLN A 52 4.36 4.74 -0.22
CA GLN A 52 5.19 3.54 -0.17
C GLN A 52 4.43 2.28 -0.58
N VAL A 53 3.16 2.13 -0.19
CA VAL A 53 2.31 1.03 -0.70
C VAL A 53 2.27 1.04 -2.23
N GLY A 54 2.04 2.20 -2.84
CA GLY A 54 2.02 2.34 -4.28
C GLY A 54 3.39 2.15 -4.95
N GLU A 55 4.46 2.56 -4.26
CA GLU A 55 5.84 2.45 -4.75
C GLU A 55 6.28 0.98 -4.86
N GLN A 56 5.83 0.10 -3.97
CA GLN A 56 6.14 -1.33 -4.08
C GLN A 56 5.44 -2.04 -5.24
N ALA A 57 4.35 -1.46 -5.77
CA ALA A 57 3.65 -1.96 -6.94
C ALA A 57 4.20 -1.41 -8.27
N SER A 58 5.29 -0.64 -8.24
CA SER A 58 5.84 0.04 -9.41
C SER A 58 6.56 -0.91 -10.38
N GLN A 59 6.87 -0.39 -11.57
CA GLN A 59 7.64 -1.14 -12.57
C GLN A 59 9.04 -1.47 -12.03
N GLY A 60 9.43 -2.74 -12.15
CA GLY A 60 10.75 -3.23 -11.72
C GLY A 60 10.80 -3.87 -10.32
N LYS A 61 9.72 -3.79 -9.53
CA LYS A 61 9.62 -4.46 -8.23
C LYS A 61 8.84 -5.77 -8.31
N LEU A 62 7.53 -5.68 -8.58
CA LEU A 62 6.72 -6.85 -8.83
C LEU A 62 6.99 -7.42 -10.23
N SER A 63 7.09 -8.75 -10.34
CA SER A 63 7.24 -9.44 -11.61
C SER A 63 5.99 -9.27 -12.48
N GLU A 64 6.15 -9.27 -13.81
CA GLU A 64 5.01 -9.15 -14.73
C GLU A 64 4.08 -10.36 -14.63
N ALA A 65 4.64 -11.57 -14.41
CA ALA A 65 3.86 -12.77 -14.19
C ALA A 65 2.96 -12.66 -12.94
N PHE A 66 3.47 -12.05 -11.85
CA PHE A 66 2.68 -11.79 -10.65
C PHE A 66 1.55 -10.78 -10.92
N LYS A 67 1.87 -9.66 -11.58
CA LYS A 67 0.88 -8.62 -11.92
C LYS A 67 -0.25 -9.15 -12.78
N GLU A 68 0.08 -9.98 -13.78
CA GLU A 68 -0.91 -10.60 -14.66
C GLU A 68 -1.80 -11.59 -13.88
N LYS A 69 -1.18 -12.53 -13.16
CA LYS A 69 -1.87 -13.59 -12.43
C LYS A 69 -2.80 -13.06 -11.35
N TYR A 70 -2.42 -11.98 -10.68
CA TYR A 70 -3.14 -11.44 -9.52
C TYR A 70 -3.80 -10.09 -9.78
N SER A 71 -4.06 -9.76 -11.05
CA SER A 71 -4.66 -8.49 -11.47
C SER A 71 -6.02 -8.20 -10.80
N ASP A 72 -6.79 -9.22 -10.44
CA ASP A 72 -8.07 -9.08 -9.72
C ASP A 72 -7.90 -8.59 -8.27
N LEU A 73 -6.79 -8.95 -7.63
CA LEU A 73 -6.49 -8.56 -6.24
C LEU A 73 -5.63 -7.29 -6.19
N LEU A 74 -4.80 -7.08 -7.22
CA LEU A 74 -3.85 -5.98 -7.32
C LEU A 74 -4.40 -4.86 -8.22
N ASN A 75 -5.16 -3.92 -7.63
CA ASN A 75 -5.65 -2.74 -8.34
C ASN A 75 -4.51 -1.75 -8.64
N LEU A 76 -3.74 -2.03 -9.71
CA LEU A 76 -2.59 -1.24 -10.14
C LEU A 76 -2.94 0.24 -10.41
N PRO A 77 -4.07 0.60 -11.05
CA PRO A 77 -4.48 2.00 -11.19
C PRO A 77 -4.59 2.73 -9.84
N GLN A 78 -5.19 2.08 -8.84
CA GLN A 78 -5.34 2.65 -7.50
C GLN A 78 -3.98 2.80 -6.79
N LEU A 79 -3.13 1.77 -6.85
CA LEU A 79 -1.79 1.79 -6.24
C LEU A 79 -0.89 2.86 -6.88
N LYS A 80 -0.99 3.05 -8.20
CA LYS A 80 -0.35 4.17 -8.89
C LYS A 80 -0.86 5.52 -8.37
N GLY A 81 -2.16 5.61 -8.09
CA GLY A 81 -2.76 6.78 -7.44
C GLY A 81 -2.14 7.05 -6.07
N PHE A 82 -1.97 6.02 -5.24
CA PHE A 82 -1.34 6.16 -3.92
C PHE A 82 0.09 6.67 -4.02
N ARG A 83 0.89 6.09 -4.92
CA ARG A 83 2.27 6.53 -5.20
C ARG A 83 2.32 8.01 -5.57
N ASN A 84 1.44 8.44 -6.47
CA ASN A 84 1.44 9.82 -6.97
C ASN A 84 1.10 10.85 -5.88
N LEU A 85 0.41 10.47 -4.79
CA LEU A 85 0.15 11.37 -3.66
C LEU A 85 1.44 11.84 -2.99
N ALA A 86 2.39 10.93 -2.81
CA ALA A 86 3.64 11.20 -2.11
C ALA A 86 4.64 12.00 -2.96
N TYR A 87 4.67 11.78 -4.28
CA TYR A 87 5.74 12.33 -5.13
C TYR A 87 5.37 13.63 -5.87
N HIS A 88 4.08 13.95 -6.04
CA HIS A 88 3.67 15.08 -6.90
C HIS A 88 2.95 16.23 -6.18
N ASN A 89 2.72 16.16 -4.86
CA ASN A 89 1.89 17.14 -4.14
C ASN A 89 2.61 17.92 -3.00
N TYR A 90 3.94 18.03 -3.03
CA TYR A 90 4.76 18.71 -2.00
C TYR A 90 4.49 20.23 -1.76
N GLY A 91 3.35 20.77 -2.21
CA GLY A 91 2.92 22.13 -1.89
C GLY A 91 1.42 22.30 -1.57
N LYS A 92 0.56 21.31 -1.87
CA LYS A 92 -0.90 21.36 -1.62
C LYS A 92 -1.51 19.95 -1.56
N LEU A 93 -1.00 19.09 -0.67
CA LEU A 93 -1.65 17.80 -0.40
C LEU A 93 -3.09 18.05 0.05
N ASN A 94 -4.05 17.52 -0.70
CA ASN A 94 -5.46 17.63 -0.33
C ASN A 94 -5.73 16.66 0.82
N GLY A 95 -5.69 17.16 2.06
CA GLY A 95 -5.88 16.34 3.26
C GLY A 95 -7.19 15.54 3.27
N LYS A 96 -8.28 16.09 2.71
CA LYS A 96 -9.55 15.37 2.57
C LYS A 96 -9.42 14.16 1.65
N MET A 97 -8.65 14.27 0.57
CA MET A 97 -8.37 13.16 -0.34
C MET A 97 -7.53 12.08 0.36
N VAL A 98 -6.47 12.47 1.09
CA VAL A 98 -5.59 11.53 1.80
C VAL A 98 -6.38 10.75 2.87
N ILE A 99 -7.15 11.44 3.70
CA ILE A 99 -8.03 10.81 4.70
C ILE A 99 -9.09 9.94 4.00
N GLY A 100 -9.65 10.41 2.89
CA GLY A 100 -10.61 9.64 2.10
C GLY A 100 -10.02 8.34 1.57
N ILE A 101 -8.72 8.33 1.26
CA ILE A 101 -8.03 7.12 0.81
C ILE A 101 -7.83 6.12 1.92
N GLU A 102 -7.33 6.59 3.07
CA GLU A 102 -7.19 5.75 4.26
C GLU A 102 -8.54 5.11 4.66
N LYS A 103 -9.63 5.87 4.63
CA LYS A 103 -10.93 5.35 5.09
C LYS A 103 -11.64 4.43 4.10
N ASN A 104 -11.57 4.75 2.80
CA ASN A 104 -12.45 4.12 1.81
C ASN A 104 -11.75 3.09 0.93
N TYR A 105 -10.42 3.16 0.79
CA TYR A 105 -9.67 2.34 -0.17
C TYR A 105 -8.63 1.45 0.51
N LEU A 106 -7.96 1.96 1.55
CA LEU A 106 -6.93 1.21 2.26
C LEU A 106 -7.42 -0.10 2.89
N PRO A 107 -8.63 -0.21 3.48
CA PRO A 107 -9.08 -1.47 4.10
C PRO A 107 -9.15 -2.61 3.07
N THR A 108 -9.81 -2.38 1.93
CA THR A 108 -9.90 -3.36 0.85
C THR A 108 -8.53 -3.67 0.25
N THR A 109 -7.65 -2.67 0.09
CA THR A 109 -6.27 -2.91 -0.36
C THR A 109 -5.53 -3.84 0.60
N LEU A 110 -5.64 -3.59 1.91
CA LEU A 110 -4.96 -4.37 2.93
C LEU A 110 -5.48 -5.82 2.99
N ASP A 111 -6.80 -6.02 2.90
CA ASP A 111 -7.41 -7.35 2.82
C ASP A 111 -6.89 -8.14 1.60
N ASN A 112 -6.86 -7.48 0.42
CA ASN A 112 -6.31 -8.08 -0.80
C ASN A 112 -4.82 -8.42 -0.65
N LEU A 113 -4.03 -7.55 -0.02
CA LEU A 113 -2.60 -7.81 0.21
C LEU A 113 -2.39 -9.00 1.16
N TYR A 114 -3.20 -9.15 2.21
CA TYR A 114 -3.15 -10.33 3.07
C TYR A 114 -3.51 -11.61 2.33
N GLN A 115 -4.52 -11.56 1.47
CA GLN A 115 -4.87 -12.68 0.60
C GLN A 115 -3.71 -13.04 -0.34
N LEU A 116 -3.08 -12.05 -0.98
CA LEU A 116 -1.92 -12.25 -1.85
C LEU A 116 -0.74 -12.87 -1.12
N LYS A 117 -0.42 -12.38 0.09
CA LYS A 117 0.62 -12.97 0.93
C LYS A 117 0.34 -14.44 1.19
N SER A 118 -0.89 -14.80 1.57
CA SER A 118 -1.25 -16.19 1.84
C SER A 118 -1.15 -17.09 0.60
N LEU A 119 -1.52 -16.58 -0.58
CA LEU A 119 -1.43 -17.31 -1.85
C LEU A 119 0.04 -17.55 -2.23
N LEU A 120 0.88 -16.52 -2.13
CA LEU A 120 2.32 -16.62 -2.39
C LEU A 120 3.03 -17.58 -1.43
N GLU A 121 2.72 -17.51 -0.13
CA GLU A 121 3.29 -18.42 0.88
C GLU A 121 2.91 -19.87 0.62
N LYS A 122 1.68 -20.11 0.15
CA LYS A 122 1.23 -21.45 -0.25
C LYS A 122 1.98 -21.95 -1.50
N GLU A 123 2.11 -21.10 -2.52
CA GLU A 123 2.83 -21.46 -3.75
C GLU A 123 4.30 -21.80 -3.49
N LEU A 124 4.97 -21.03 -2.64
CA LEU A 124 6.36 -21.31 -2.24
C LEU A 124 6.52 -22.60 -1.43
N ALA A 125 5.48 -23.05 -0.72
CA ALA A 125 5.50 -24.30 0.03
C ALA A 125 5.22 -25.53 -0.84
N GLU A 126 4.65 -25.33 -2.03
CA GLU A 126 4.33 -26.38 -3.01
C GLU A 126 5.44 -26.55 -4.08
N GLU A 127 6.46 -25.68 -4.09
CA GLU A 127 7.69 -25.80 -4.90
C GLU A 127 8.76 -26.69 -4.22
#